data_AF-A0A9P8CCU0-F1
#
_entry.id   AF-A0A9P8CCU0-F1
#
_cell.length_a   1.000
_cell.length_b   1.000
_cell.length_c   1.000
_cell.angle_alpha   90.00
_cell.angle_beta   90.00
_cell.angle_gamma   90.00
#
_symmetry.space_group_name_H-M   'P 1'
#
loop_
_entity.id
_entity.type
_entity.pdbx_description
1 polymer ?
#
loop_
_entity_poly.entity_id
_entity_poly.type
_entity_poly.pdbx_seq_one_letter_code
_entity_poly.pdbx_strand_id
1 'polypeptide(L)'
;RPVTDVLGLVYRWLSNVGNGRWLMILGNSDDIDIFQTIQESSTKVNGPNLRLSSYIPQSVTESVLVTTRDRRATFWLSTGHESVITIELMEPEEAEQLLRINIPEHLSTGPDRAALAKELDYLPLAISQAAAYTSARATRMSVSKYLVLYRQDEQNQSRLPDQGDGNLRRDPGVPSSVIRTWQTSFDLVKRSRPQAAELLSLMAMLDCKGIPEFLL
;
A
#
# COMPACT_ATOMS: atom_id res chain seq x y z
N ARG A 1 12.41 7.88 -32.18
CA ARG A 1 10.96 7.82 -31.89
C ARG A 1 10.51 9.24 -31.57
N PRO A 2 9.41 9.77 -32.12
CA PRO A 2 8.93 11.09 -31.72
C PRO A 2 8.61 11.07 -30.23
N VAL A 3 9.06 12.09 -29.51
CA VAL A 3 8.81 12.24 -28.07
C VAL A 3 7.37 12.75 -27.94
N THR A 4 6.44 11.83 -27.68
CA THR A 4 5.05 12.18 -27.46
C THR A 4 4.89 12.83 -26.10
N ASP A 5 4.38 14.06 -26.05
CA ASP A 5 3.93 14.69 -24.80
C ASP A 5 2.63 14.03 -24.33
N VAL A 6 2.78 12.91 -23.62
CA VAL A 6 1.66 12.12 -23.10
C VAL A 6 0.83 12.95 -22.11
N LEU A 7 1.48 13.72 -21.24
CA LEU A 7 0.80 14.53 -20.23
C LEU A 7 -0.04 15.63 -20.86
N GLY A 8 0.51 16.36 -21.85
CA GLY A 8 -0.23 17.40 -22.57
C GLY A 8 -1.35 16.85 -23.45
N LEU A 9 -1.25 15.62 -23.95
CA LEU A 9 -2.36 14.96 -24.66
C LEU A 9 -3.51 14.61 -23.71
N VAL A 10 -3.19 13.98 -22.58
CA VAL A 10 -4.19 13.60 -21.56
C VAL A 10 -4.88 14.86 -21.01
N TYR A 11 -4.11 15.90 -20.68
CA TYR A 11 -4.66 17.18 -20.20
C TYR A 11 -5.64 17.82 -21.21
N ARG A 12 -5.25 17.89 -22.50
CA ARG A 12 -6.12 18.47 -23.55
C ARG A 12 -7.39 17.66 -23.75
N TRP A 13 -7.31 16.34 -23.65
CA TRP A 13 -8.48 15.47 -23.75
C TRP A 13 -9.43 15.71 -22.57
N LEU A 14 -8.92 15.73 -21.34
CA LEU A 14 -9.75 15.94 -20.15
C LEU A 14 -10.31 17.36 -20.08
N SER A 15 -9.63 18.36 -20.64
CA SER A 15 -10.09 19.75 -20.64
C SER A 15 -11.15 20.05 -21.73
N ASN A 16 -11.41 19.10 -22.63
CA ASN A 16 -12.40 19.30 -23.69
C ASN A 16 -13.80 18.89 -23.19
N VAL A 17 -14.68 19.89 -23.05
CA VAL A 17 -16.08 19.73 -22.62
C VAL A 17 -16.86 18.73 -23.50
N GLY A 18 -16.49 18.61 -24.78
CA GLY A 18 -17.10 17.65 -25.71
C GLY A 18 -16.85 16.17 -25.36
N ASN A 19 -15.87 15.88 -24.49
CA ASN A 19 -15.56 14.52 -24.04
C ASN A 19 -16.41 14.05 -22.85
N GLY A 20 -17.31 14.91 -22.35
CA GLY A 20 -18.24 14.56 -21.28
C GLY A 20 -17.58 14.51 -19.90
N ARG A 21 -18.32 13.94 -18.93
CA ARG A 21 -17.89 13.87 -17.54
C ARG A 21 -16.86 12.77 -17.32
N TRP A 22 -15.83 13.06 -16.54
CA TRP A 22 -14.78 12.12 -16.19
C TRP A 22 -14.42 12.18 -14.70
N LEU A 23 -13.79 11.09 -14.23
CA LEU A 23 -13.18 10.96 -12.92
C LEU A 23 -11.72 10.55 -13.11
N MET A 24 -10.79 11.32 -12.54
CA MET A 24 -9.37 10.96 -12.50
C MET A 24 -9.04 10.42 -11.11
N ILE A 25 -8.34 9.29 -11.05
CA ILE A 25 -7.85 8.71 -9.79
C ILE A 25 -6.32 8.72 -9.80
N LEU A 26 -5.72 9.47 -8.88
CA LEU A 26 -4.28 9.50 -8.65
C LEU A 26 -3.95 8.65 -7.43
N GLY A 27 -3.60 7.38 -7.68
CA GLY A 27 -3.29 6.42 -6.62
C GLY A 27 -1.87 6.55 -6.07
N ASN A 28 -1.70 6.33 -4.77
CA ASN A 28 -0.39 6.20 -4.11
C ASN A 28 0.54 7.41 -4.32
N SER A 29 -0.04 8.61 -4.23
CA SER A 29 0.65 9.90 -4.42
C SER A 29 1.38 10.33 -3.15
N ASP A 30 2.29 9.48 -2.65
CA ASP A 30 2.97 9.66 -1.37
C ASP A 30 4.11 10.68 -1.40
N ASP A 31 4.54 11.09 -2.60
CA ASP A 31 5.54 12.13 -2.79
C ASP A 31 4.88 13.33 -3.48
N ILE A 32 4.44 14.28 -2.64
CA ILE A 32 3.80 15.51 -3.11
C ILE A 32 4.78 16.42 -3.88
N ASP A 33 6.07 16.26 -3.65
CA ASP A 33 7.10 17.11 -4.24
C ASP A 33 7.22 16.84 -5.75
N ILE A 34 6.83 15.65 -6.23
CA ILE A 34 6.67 15.33 -7.66
C ILE A 34 5.66 16.26 -8.34
N PHE A 35 4.60 16.67 -7.62
CA PHE A 35 3.59 17.58 -8.18
C PHE A 35 4.04 19.04 -8.22
N GLN A 36 5.03 19.40 -7.41
CA GLN A 36 5.53 20.77 -7.27
C GLN A 36 6.84 21.00 -8.06
N THR A 37 7.59 19.93 -8.30
CA THR A 37 8.85 19.97 -9.03
C THR A 37 8.58 20.35 -10.48
N ILE A 38 9.32 21.36 -10.94
CA ILE A 38 9.35 21.71 -12.36
C ILE A 38 10.03 20.54 -13.07
N GLN A 39 9.35 19.90 -14.02
CA GLN A 39 10.00 18.88 -14.82
C GLN A 39 11.09 19.54 -15.67
N GLU A 40 12.35 19.38 -15.26
CA GLU A 40 13.49 19.65 -16.13
C GLU A 40 13.45 18.62 -17.25
N SER A 41 12.84 19.01 -18.36
CA SER A 41 12.95 18.22 -19.58
C SER A 41 14.43 18.11 -19.93
N SER A 42 14.99 16.91 -19.75
CA SER A 42 16.35 16.55 -20.17
C SER A 42 16.54 16.62 -21.70
N THR A 43 15.49 17.01 -22.42
CA THR A 43 15.48 17.33 -23.84
C THR A 43 14.90 18.73 -24.06
N LYS A 44 15.80 19.72 -24.17
CA LYS A 44 15.49 21.05 -24.72
C LYS A 44 14.79 20.92 -26.08
N VAL A 45 13.47 20.99 -26.11
CA VAL A 45 12.70 21.46 -27.28
C VAL A 45 11.38 22.10 -26.80
N ASN A 46 11.41 23.42 -26.59
CA ASN A 46 10.29 24.36 -26.74
C ASN A 46 8.94 24.12 -26.03
N GLY A 47 8.88 23.36 -24.94
CA GLY A 47 7.73 23.31 -24.04
C GLY A 47 7.93 24.18 -22.79
N PRO A 48 6.90 24.84 -22.23
CA PRO A 48 7.02 25.45 -20.92
C PRO A 48 7.37 24.37 -19.88
N ASN A 49 8.35 24.68 -19.04
CA ASN A 49 8.74 23.87 -17.89
C ASN A 49 7.59 23.86 -16.87
N LEU A 50 6.63 22.93 -17.07
CA LEU A 50 5.42 22.83 -16.27
C LEU A 50 5.59 21.84 -15.13
N ARG A 51 4.91 22.14 -14.03
CA ARG A 51 4.76 21.21 -12.90
C ARG A 51 3.76 20.12 -13.29
N LEU A 52 3.87 18.93 -12.72
CA LEU A 52 2.86 17.88 -12.94
C LEU A 52 1.46 18.38 -12.52
N SER A 53 1.37 19.25 -11.50
CA SER A 53 0.15 19.93 -11.10
C SER A 53 -0.55 20.69 -12.25
N SER A 54 0.21 21.23 -13.20
CA SER A 54 -0.34 22.00 -14.32
C SER A 54 -1.07 21.14 -15.35
N TYR A 55 -0.87 19.81 -15.31
CA TYR A 55 -1.54 18.85 -16.18
C TYR A 55 -2.82 18.25 -15.55
N ILE A 56 -3.20 18.70 -14.35
CA ILE A 56 -4.44 18.29 -13.70
C ILE A 56 -5.51 19.35 -14.01
N PRO A 57 -6.57 19.00 -14.77
CA PRO A 57 -7.60 19.96 -15.14
C PRO A 57 -8.37 20.45 -13.90
N GLN A 58 -8.57 21.77 -13.82
CA GLN A 58 -9.41 22.41 -12.81
C GLN A 58 -10.74 22.79 -13.47
N SER A 59 -11.63 21.81 -13.61
CA SER A 59 -12.95 22.04 -14.21
C SER A 59 -14.06 21.79 -13.19
N VAL A 60 -15.12 22.60 -13.27
CA VAL A 60 -16.18 22.69 -12.25
C VAL A 60 -17.15 21.50 -12.31
N THR A 61 -17.15 20.74 -13.41
CA THR A 61 -18.10 19.65 -13.65
C THR A 61 -17.52 18.25 -13.46
N GLU A 62 -16.25 18.15 -13.08
CA GLU A 62 -15.44 16.93 -13.05
C GLU A 62 -14.75 16.75 -11.70
N SER A 63 -14.14 15.59 -11.47
CA SER A 63 -13.60 15.25 -10.16
C SER A 63 -12.26 14.53 -10.25
N VAL A 64 -11.38 14.84 -9.29
CA VAL A 64 -10.09 14.19 -9.10
C VAL A 64 -10.08 13.59 -7.70
N LEU A 65 -9.87 12.28 -7.61
CA LEU A 65 -9.66 11.57 -6.36
C LEU A 65 -8.17 11.26 -6.22
N VAL A 66 -7.57 11.65 -5.11
CA VAL A 66 -6.17 11.32 -4.81
C VAL A 66 -6.11 10.48 -3.56
N THR A 67 -5.32 9.40 -3.60
CA THR A 67 -4.97 8.62 -2.41
C THR A 67 -3.49 8.80 -2.10
N THR A 68 -3.19 9.06 -0.83
CA THR A 68 -1.83 9.43 -0.38
C THR A 68 -1.68 9.17 1.11
N ARG A 69 -0.48 8.76 1.53
CA ARG A 69 -0.03 8.70 2.93
C ARG A 69 0.56 10.03 3.39
N ASP A 70 0.90 10.94 2.47
CA ASP A 70 1.47 12.24 2.77
C ASP A 70 0.38 13.25 3.11
N ARG A 71 0.26 13.59 4.39
CA ARG A 71 -0.70 14.60 4.87
C ARG A 71 -0.48 15.98 4.24
N ARG A 72 0.72 16.32 3.75
CA ARG A 72 0.99 17.58 3.05
C ARG A 72 0.16 17.71 1.76
N ALA A 73 -0.23 16.58 1.14
CA ALA A 73 -1.07 16.57 -0.04
C ALA A 73 -2.47 17.16 0.20
N THR A 74 -2.97 17.13 1.44
CA THR A 74 -4.26 17.73 1.81
C THR A 74 -4.29 19.24 1.54
N PHE A 75 -3.20 19.95 1.84
CA PHE A 75 -3.08 21.39 1.59
C PHE A 75 -2.99 21.70 0.09
N TRP A 76 -2.40 20.80 -0.69
CA TRP A 76 -2.23 20.98 -2.12
C TRP A 76 -3.52 20.71 -2.93
N LEU A 77 -4.35 19.76 -2.48
CA LEU A 77 -5.56 19.32 -3.20
C LEU A 77 -6.85 19.98 -2.71
N SER A 78 -6.85 20.51 -1.50
CA SER A 78 -8.08 21.07 -0.94
C SER A 78 -8.39 22.42 -1.54
N THR A 79 -9.50 22.49 -2.27
CA THR A 79 -10.24 23.74 -2.50
C THR A 79 -11.06 24.16 -1.26
N GLY A 80 -11.02 23.38 -0.18
CA GLY A 80 -11.60 23.67 1.14
C GLY A 80 -11.38 22.52 2.15
N HIS A 81 -11.50 22.80 3.46
CA HIS A 81 -11.21 21.84 4.53
C HIS A 81 -12.08 20.55 4.49
N GLU A 82 -13.22 20.58 3.82
CA GLU A 82 -14.18 19.45 3.76
C GLU A 82 -13.86 18.39 2.69
N SER A 83 -12.84 18.60 1.84
CA SER A 83 -12.53 17.69 0.73
C SER A 83 -11.57 16.55 1.10
N VAL A 84 -11.25 16.37 2.38
CA VAL A 84 -10.28 15.38 2.86
C VAL A 84 -11.01 14.29 3.64
N ILE A 85 -10.87 13.06 3.17
CA ILE A 85 -11.37 11.86 3.87
C ILE A 85 -10.18 11.17 4.53
N THR A 86 -10.09 11.27 5.85
CA THR A 86 -9.09 10.53 6.63
C THR A 86 -9.58 9.09 6.79
N ILE A 87 -8.76 8.13 6.37
CA ILE A 87 -9.02 6.70 6.60
C ILE A 87 -8.37 6.32 7.94
N GLU A 88 -9.19 5.98 8.91
CA GLU A 88 -8.75 5.50 10.23
C GLU A 88 -8.54 3.97 10.23
N LEU A 89 -8.07 3.45 11.37
CA LEU A 89 -8.02 2.01 11.60
C LEU A 89 -9.44 1.44 11.63
N MET A 90 -9.57 0.12 11.43
CA MET A 90 -10.89 -0.51 11.52
C MET A 90 -11.40 -0.46 12.95
N GLU A 91 -12.71 -0.29 13.10
CA GLU A 91 -13.34 -0.51 14.40
C GLU A 91 -13.24 -2.00 14.78
N PRO A 92 -13.22 -2.34 16.09
CA PRO A 92 -13.08 -3.72 16.55
C PRO A 92 -14.08 -4.69 15.90
N GLU A 93 -15.33 -4.29 15.74
CA GLU A 93 -16.39 -5.09 15.13
C GLU A 93 -16.12 -5.34 13.64
N GLU A 94 -15.63 -4.33 12.92
CA GLU A 94 -15.29 -4.44 11.51
C GLU A 94 -14.08 -5.36 11.32
N ALA A 95 -13.07 -5.24 12.18
CA ALA A 95 -11.87 -6.06 12.16
C ALA A 95 -12.18 -7.55 12.44
N GLU A 96 -13.04 -7.81 13.42
CA GLU A 96 -13.53 -9.16 13.71
C GLU A 96 -14.38 -9.73 12.56
N GLN A 97 -15.22 -8.89 11.94
CA GLN A 97 -16.00 -9.27 10.77
C GLN A 97 -15.09 -9.63 9.59
N LEU A 98 -14.01 -8.88 9.36
CA LEU A 98 -13.04 -9.16 8.30
C LEU A 98 -12.34 -10.51 8.54
N LEU A 99 -11.95 -10.82 9.78
CA LEU A 99 -11.43 -12.14 10.14
C LEU A 99 -12.46 -13.25 9.90
N ARG A 100 -13.72 -13.02 10.31
CA ARG A 100 -14.81 -14.01 10.15
C ARG A 100 -15.09 -14.33 8.68
N ILE A 101 -15.03 -13.33 7.79
CA ILE A 101 -15.27 -13.53 6.35
C ILE A 101 -14.12 -14.30 5.70
N ASN A 102 -12.87 -14.07 6.14
CA ASN A 102 -11.69 -14.63 5.50
C ASN A 102 -11.19 -15.95 6.12
N ILE A 103 -11.71 -16.36 7.28
CA ILE A 103 -11.30 -17.57 8.00
C ILE A 103 -12.50 -18.49 8.19
N PRO A 104 -12.43 -19.77 7.76
CA PRO A 104 -13.45 -20.78 8.06
C PRO A 104 -13.81 -20.84 9.54
N GLU A 105 -15.11 -20.92 9.84
CA GLU A 105 -15.64 -20.79 11.20
C GLU A 105 -15.05 -21.82 12.18
N HIS A 106 -14.78 -23.04 11.73
CA HIS A 106 -14.19 -24.10 12.56
C HIS A 106 -12.72 -23.84 12.98
N LEU A 107 -12.05 -22.85 12.39
CA LEU A 107 -10.65 -22.52 12.70
C LEU A 107 -10.51 -21.37 13.71
N SER A 108 -11.62 -20.75 14.15
CA SER A 108 -11.58 -19.58 15.00
C SER A 108 -12.77 -19.48 15.96
N THR A 109 -12.51 -19.08 17.20
CA THR A 109 -13.56 -18.66 18.13
C THR A 109 -13.70 -17.14 18.14
N GLY A 110 -14.82 -16.61 18.65
CA GLY A 110 -14.99 -15.16 18.84
C GLY A 110 -13.83 -14.51 19.61
N PRO A 111 -13.47 -15.02 20.80
CA PRO A 111 -12.35 -14.49 21.58
C PRO A 111 -11.01 -14.53 20.85
N ASP A 112 -10.73 -15.59 20.08
CA ASP A 112 -9.49 -15.69 19.29
C ASP A 112 -9.43 -14.62 18.19
N ARG A 113 -10.56 -14.33 17.53
CA ARG A 113 -10.63 -13.29 16.50
C ARG A 113 -10.44 -11.90 17.09
N ALA A 114 -11.10 -11.60 18.21
CA ALA A 114 -10.94 -10.32 18.91
C ALA A 114 -9.48 -10.10 19.34
N ALA A 115 -8.84 -11.14 19.90
CA ALA A 115 -7.44 -11.09 20.30
C ALA A 115 -6.51 -10.89 19.09
N LEU A 116 -6.74 -11.60 17.98
CA LEU A 116 -5.95 -11.45 16.77
C LEU A 116 -6.12 -10.07 16.13
N ALA A 117 -7.34 -9.55 16.01
CA ALA A 117 -7.59 -8.22 15.48
C ALA A 117 -6.81 -7.14 16.25
N LYS A 118 -6.79 -7.25 17.58
CA LYS A 118 -6.04 -6.34 18.46
C LYS A 118 -4.52 -6.42 18.25
N GLU A 119 -3.95 -7.63 18.14
CA GLU A 119 -2.51 -7.84 17.90
C GLU A 119 -2.05 -7.39 16.50
N LEU A 120 -3.01 -7.22 15.59
CA LEU A 120 -2.79 -6.72 14.23
C LEU A 120 -3.12 -5.24 14.08
N ASP A 121 -3.19 -4.51 15.21
CA ASP A 121 -3.47 -3.07 15.29
C ASP A 121 -4.76 -2.65 14.56
N TYR A 122 -5.72 -3.56 14.40
CA TYR A 122 -6.94 -3.33 13.61
C TYR A 122 -6.68 -2.87 12.16
N LEU A 123 -5.53 -3.25 11.59
CA LEU A 123 -5.16 -2.90 10.22
C LEU A 123 -5.74 -3.90 9.21
N PRO A 124 -6.54 -3.47 8.22
CA PRO A 124 -7.17 -4.37 7.26
C PRO A 124 -6.17 -5.26 6.52
N LEU A 125 -5.01 -4.70 6.16
CA LEU A 125 -3.96 -5.42 5.43
C LEU A 125 -3.32 -6.51 6.28
N ALA A 126 -2.96 -6.19 7.53
CA ALA A 126 -2.37 -7.17 8.45
C ALA A 126 -3.37 -8.29 8.76
N ILE A 127 -4.63 -7.94 9.01
CA ILE A 127 -5.74 -8.89 9.20
C ILE A 127 -5.90 -9.81 7.99
N SER A 128 -5.95 -9.27 6.78
CA SER A 128 -6.11 -10.06 5.56
C SER A 128 -4.94 -11.01 5.34
N GLN A 129 -3.71 -10.58 5.63
CA GLN A 129 -2.52 -11.42 5.53
C GLN A 129 -2.54 -12.57 6.55
N ALA A 130 -2.87 -12.28 7.81
CA ALA A 130 -3.00 -13.29 8.86
C ALA A 130 -4.11 -14.31 8.56
N ALA A 131 -5.26 -13.83 8.06
CA ALA A 131 -6.36 -14.68 7.63
C ALA A 131 -5.96 -15.58 6.45
N ALA A 132 -5.32 -15.03 5.42
CA ALA A 132 -4.85 -15.79 4.27
C ALA A 132 -3.86 -16.89 4.68
N TYR A 133 -2.91 -16.57 5.58
CA TYR A 133 -1.97 -17.55 6.12
C TYR A 133 -2.67 -18.68 6.88
N THR A 134 -3.65 -18.34 7.72
CA THR A 134 -4.41 -19.31 8.50
C THR A 134 -5.24 -20.22 7.58
N SER A 135 -5.96 -19.63 6.63
CA SER A 135 -6.81 -20.35 5.67
C SER A 135 -6.00 -21.25 4.73
N ALA A 136 -4.84 -20.80 4.25
CA ALA A 136 -3.93 -21.64 3.44
C ALA A 136 -3.40 -22.87 4.21
N ARG A 137 -3.47 -22.84 5.54
CA ARG A 137 -2.98 -23.90 6.43
C ARG A 137 -4.10 -24.51 7.29
N ALA A 138 -5.35 -24.44 6.83
CA ALA A 138 -6.54 -24.84 7.58
C ALA A 138 -6.44 -26.21 8.28
N THR A 139 -5.75 -27.20 7.69
CA THR A 139 -5.60 -28.54 8.29
C THR A 139 -4.71 -28.58 9.55
N ARG A 140 -3.85 -27.58 9.76
CA ARG A 140 -2.84 -27.57 10.85
C ARG A 140 -2.81 -26.26 11.64
N MET A 141 -3.49 -25.22 11.17
CA MET A 141 -3.44 -23.86 11.72
C MET A 141 -4.84 -23.37 12.10
N SER A 142 -4.99 -22.98 13.37
CA SER A 142 -6.15 -22.23 13.89
C SER A 142 -5.72 -20.80 14.22
N VAL A 143 -6.68 -19.91 14.43
CA VAL A 143 -6.39 -18.52 14.84
C VAL A 143 -5.60 -18.47 16.16
N SER A 144 -5.95 -19.30 17.13
CA SER A 144 -5.22 -19.43 18.39
C SER A 144 -3.76 -19.87 18.21
N LYS A 145 -3.49 -20.82 17.30
CA LYS A 145 -2.12 -21.23 16.97
C LYS A 145 -1.34 -20.13 16.26
N TYR A 146 -1.99 -19.40 15.35
CA TYR A 146 -1.38 -18.27 14.67
C TYR A 146 -1.03 -17.15 15.65
N LEU A 147 -1.91 -16.84 16.61
CA LEU A 147 -1.65 -15.88 17.69
C LEU A 147 -0.39 -16.22 18.49
N VAL A 148 -0.22 -17.50 18.86
CA VAL A 148 0.99 -17.97 19.56
C VAL A 148 2.24 -17.77 18.71
N LEU A 149 2.18 -18.14 17.43
CA LEU A 149 3.28 -17.95 16.47
C LEU A 149 3.66 -16.46 16.35
N TYR A 150 2.65 -15.60 16.16
CA TYR A 150 2.83 -14.17 15.98
C TYR A 150 3.49 -13.49 17.19
N ARG A 151 3.10 -13.89 18.41
CA ARG A 151 3.69 -13.40 19.67
C ARG A 151 5.11 -13.94 19.92
N GLN A 152 5.39 -15.18 19.52
CA GLN A 152 6.74 -15.73 19.63
C GLN A 152 7.71 -14.99 18.70
N ASP A 153 7.27 -14.68 17.48
CA ASP A 153 8.07 -13.89 16.53
C ASP A 153 8.35 -12.48 17.09
N GLU A 154 7.38 -11.85 17.74
CA GLU A 154 7.60 -10.57 18.45
C GLU A 154 8.67 -10.64 19.54
N GLN A 155 8.59 -11.67 20.38
CA GLN A 155 9.54 -11.84 21.47
C GLN A 155 10.95 -12.15 20.96
N ASN A 156 11.06 -12.85 19.83
CA ASN A 156 12.36 -13.12 19.21
C ASN A 156 12.93 -11.86 18.52
N GLN A 157 12.08 -11.05 17.89
CA GLN A 157 12.50 -9.81 17.23
C GLN A 157 12.89 -8.71 18.21
N SER A 158 12.20 -8.61 19.36
CA SER A 158 12.56 -7.68 20.45
C SER A 158 13.83 -8.08 21.22
N ARG A 159 14.29 -9.32 21.09
CA ARG A 159 15.54 -9.82 21.71
C ARG A 159 16.75 -9.72 20.79
N LEU A 160 16.54 -9.50 19.50
CA LEU A 160 17.59 -9.01 18.63
C LEU A 160 17.92 -7.59 19.13
N PRO A 161 19.20 -7.25 19.38
CA PRO A 161 19.54 -5.88 19.74
C PRO A 161 18.95 -4.99 18.66
N ASP A 162 18.14 -4.03 19.08
CA ASP A 162 17.77 -2.91 18.24
C ASP A 162 19.09 -2.43 17.64
N GLN A 163 19.32 -2.68 16.36
CA GLN A 163 20.43 -2.07 15.63
C GLN A 163 20.04 -0.60 15.48
N GLY A 164 20.00 0.13 16.61
CA GLY A 164 21.03 1.09 17.00
C GLY A 164 21.16 2.34 16.14
N ASP A 165 20.55 2.38 14.97
CA ASP A 165 20.51 3.52 14.09
C ASP A 165 19.16 3.48 13.39
N GLY A 166 18.39 4.58 13.52
CA GLY A 166 17.06 4.74 12.94
C GLY A 166 16.97 4.01 11.61
N ASN A 167 16.16 2.96 11.59
CA ASN A 167 16.13 1.92 10.57
C ASN A 167 15.86 2.59 9.20
N LEU A 168 16.93 2.99 8.50
CA LEU A 168 16.89 3.79 7.25
C LEU A 168 16.10 3.10 6.13
N ARG A 169 15.80 1.81 6.30
CA ARG A 169 15.01 0.96 5.39
C ARG A 169 13.56 0.77 5.82
N ARG A 170 13.20 1.20 7.03
CA ARG A 170 11.83 1.16 7.50
C ARG A 170 11.14 2.39 6.95
N ASP A 171 10.26 2.20 5.97
CA ASP A 171 9.30 3.23 5.61
C ASP A 171 8.52 3.58 6.89
N PRO A 172 8.68 4.80 7.46
CA PRO A 172 8.02 5.17 8.70
C PRO A 172 6.49 5.12 8.58
N GLY A 173 5.95 5.04 7.35
CA GLY A 173 4.54 4.85 7.08
C GLY A 173 4.03 3.40 7.09
N VAL A 174 4.87 2.37 7.32
CA VAL A 174 4.42 0.96 7.36
C VAL A 174 4.32 0.45 8.81
N PRO A 175 3.12 0.10 9.29
CA PRO A 175 2.93 -0.42 10.64
C PRO A 175 3.68 -1.74 10.91
N SER A 176 4.14 -1.92 12.15
CA SER A 176 4.88 -3.10 12.60
C SER A 176 4.15 -4.42 12.32
N SER A 177 2.83 -4.43 12.50
CA SER A 177 1.98 -5.61 12.29
C SER A 177 2.01 -6.10 10.85
N VAL A 178 1.95 -5.20 9.85
CA VAL A 178 2.03 -5.55 8.42
C VAL A 178 3.38 -6.20 8.08
N ILE A 179 4.48 -5.65 8.61
CA ILE A 179 5.81 -6.22 8.39
C ILE A 179 5.89 -7.61 9.01
N ARG A 180 5.36 -7.79 10.22
CA ARG A 180 5.40 -9.06 10.95
C ARG A 180 4.57 -10.13 10.26
N THR A 181 3.32 -9.83 9.87
CA THR A 181 2.46 -10.78 9.13
C THR A 181 3.07 -11.18 7.79
N TRP A 182 3.73 -10.24 7.10
CA TRP A 182 4.49 -10.55 5.89
C TRP A 182 5.69 -11.45 6.17
N GLN A 183 6.49 -11.16 7.21
CA GLN A 183 7.65 -11.98 7.59
C GLN A 183 7.25 -13.40 7.95
N THR A 184 6.20 -13.59 8.76
CA THR A 184 5.69 -14.93 9.10
C THR A 184 5.28 -15.72 7.84
N SER A 185 4.68 -15.04 6.85
CA SER A 185 4.33 -15.64 5.57
C SER A 185 5.56 -15.96 4.71
N PHE A 186 6.53 -15.05 4.66
CA PHE A 186 7.78 -15.24 3.93
C PHE A 186 8.61 -16.39 4.51
N ASP A 187 8.71 -16.50 5.83
CA ASP A 187 9.41 -17.59 6.51
C ASP A 187 8.79 -18.95 6.21
N LEU A 188 7.45 -19.02 6.09
CA LEU A 188 6.78 -20.22 5.63
C LEU A 188 7.18 -20.58 4.19
N VAL A 189 7.19 -19.61 3.28
CA VAL A 189 7.63 -19.83 1.89
C VAL A 189 9.08 -20.29 1.86
N LYS A 190 9.97 -19.64 2.61
CA LYS A 190 11.38 -20.01 2.70
C LYS A 190 11.60 -21.44 3.18
N ARG A 191 10.81 -21.90 4.16
CA ARG A 191 10.89 -23.29 4.68
C ARG A 191 10.27 -24.31 3.73
N SER A 192 9.19 -23.96 3.03
CA SER A 192 8.44 -24.91 2.19
C SER A 192 8.88 -24.96 0.74
N ARG A 193 9.34 -23.82 0.19
CA ARG A 193 9.76 -23.62 -1.20
C ARG A 193 10.93 -22.61 -1.25
N PRO A 194 12.17 -23.03 -0.93
CA PRO A 194 13.33 -22.13 -0.88
C PRO A 194 13.56 -21.34 -2.18
N GLN A 195 13.42 -21.99 -3.34
CA GLN A 195 13.56 -21.35 -4.66
C GLN A 195 12.54 -20.22 -4.89
N ALA A 196 11.31 -20.37 -4.39
CA ALA A 196 10.31 -19.31 -4.49
C ALA A 196 10.66 -18.11 -3.58
N ALA A 197 11.25 -18.35 -2.40
CA ALA A 197 11.73 -17.29 -1.53
C ALA A 197 12.91 -16.53 -2.14
N GLU A 198 13.82 -17.21 -2.85
CA GLU A 198 14.90 -16.59 -3.61
C GLU A 198 14.35 -15.68 -4.71
N LEU A 199 13.37 -16.16 -5.48
CA LEU A 199 12.71 -15.36 -6.52
C LEU A 199 12.02 -14.12 -5.93
N LEU A 200 11.27 -14.27 -4.84
CA LEU A 200 10.64 -13.14 -4.15
C LEU A 200 11.68 -12.12 -3.63
N SER A 201 12.83 -12.60 -3.16
CA SER A 201 13.93 -11.73 -2.72
C SER A 201 14.57 -10.98 -3.89
N LEU A 202 14.71 -11.63 -5.05
CA LEU A 202 15.18 -10.99 -6.27
C LEU A 202 14.19 -9.93 -6.75
N MET A 203 12.89 -10.25 -6.78
CA MET A 203 11.83 -9.30 -7.16
C MET A 203 11.82 -8.07 -6.27
N ALA A 204 12.14 -8.21 -4.97
CA ALA A 204 12.23 -7.08 -4.05
C ALA A 204 13.40 -6.11 -4.34
N MET A 205 14.39 -6.52 -5.15
CA MET A 205 15.50 -5.67 -5.59
C MET A 205 15.19 -4.93 -6.91
N LEU A 206 14.07 -5.24 -7.55
CA LEU A 206 13.64 -4.62 -8.80
C LEU A 206 12.75 -3.41 -8.50
N ASP A 207 12.77 -2.42 -9.39
CA ASP A 207 11.75 -1.38 -9.40
C ASP A 207 10.37 -2.03 -9.61
N CYS A 208 9.37 -1.59 -8.87
CA CYS A 208 8.00 -2.05 -9.01
C CYS A 208 7.41 -1.70 -10.39
N LYS A 209 8.08 -0.82 -11.15
CA LYS A 209 7.77 -0.49 -12.53
C LYS A 209 8.82 -1.08 -13.47
N GLY A 210 8.34 -1.73 -14.53
CA GLY A 210 9.19 -2.16 -15.65
C GLY A 210 10.03 -3.41 -15.37
N ILE A 211 9.52 -4.34 -14.54
CA ILE A 211 10.10 -5.68 -14.38
C ILE A 211 10.20 -6.32 -15.79
N PRO A 212 11.42 -6.61 -16.28
CA PRO A 212 11.60 -7.25 -17.57
C PRO A 212 10.87 -8.59 -17.67
N GLU A 213 10.16 -8.84 -18.78
CA GLU A 213 9.40 -10.09 -18.98
C GLU A 213 10.27 -11.35 -18.88
N PHE A 214 11.57 -11.27 -19.19
CA PHE A 214 12.47 -12.42 -19.08
C PHE A 214 12.78 -12.84 -17.63
N LEU A 215 12.40 -12.03 -16.64
CA LEU A 215 12.52 -12.34 -15.21
C LEU A 215 11.24 -12.95 -14.63
N LEU A 216 10.17 -13.06 -15.43
CA LEU A 216 8.88 -13.68 -15.08
C LEU A 216 8.76 -15.07 -15.72
#